data_AF-A0A843KW68-F1
#
_entry.id   AF-A0A843KW68-F1
#
_cell.length_a   1.000
_cell.length_b   1.000
_cell.length_c   1.000
_cell.angle_alpha   90.00
_cell.angle_beta   90.00
_cell.angle_gamma   90.00
#
_symmetry.space_group_name_H-M   'P 1'
#
loop_
_entity.id
_entity.type
_entity.pdbx_description
1 polymer ?
#
loop_
_entity_poly.entity_id
_entity_poly.type
_entity_poly.pdbx_seq_one_letter_code
_entity_poly.pdbx_strand_id
1 'polypeptide(L)' 'MTSAERAAVTMGFEEPDRVPLFTIYGAKDLGLSIREYSSKLKYVAAGQMRLLEKFGGIDCPAHQGGVCR' A
#
# COMPACT_ATOMS: atom_id res chain seq x y z
N MET A 1 -6.19 9.69 -11.45
CA MET A 1 -5.85 8.25 -11.58
C MET A 1 -6.27 7.52 -10.31
N THR A 2 -6.68 6.25 -10.40
CA THR A 2 -6.80 5.36 -9.23
C THR A 2 -5.41 5.09 -8.60
N SER A 3 -5.35 4.58 -7.38
CA SER A 3 -4.08 4.19 -6.73
C SER A 3 -3.29 3.18 -7.60
N ALA A 4 -3.99 2.18 -8.14
CA ALA A 4 -3.41 1.18 -9.02
C ALA A 4 -2.90 1.76 -10.35
N GLU A 5 -3.68 2.64 -10.99
CA GLU A 5 -3.26 3.34 -12.22
C GLU A 5 -2.02 4.18 -11.98
N ARG A 6 -2.00 4.97 -10.90
CA ARG A 6 -0.85 5.82 -10.55
C ARG A 6 0.42 5.00 -10.33
N ALA A 7 0.30 3.88 -9.63
CA ALA A 7 1.42 2.97 -9.42
C ALA A 7 1.94 2.37 -10.74
N ALA A 8 1.03 1.93 -11.62
CA ALA A 8 1.38 1.35 -12.91
C ALA A 8 2.10 2.35 -13.83
N VAL A 9 1.53 3.56 -14.00
CA VAL A 9 2.12 4.66 -14.80
C VAL A 9 3.51 5.02 -14.29
N THR A 10 3.67 5.17 -12.96
CA THR A 10 4.98 5.48 -12.37
C THR A 10 6.01 4.38 -12.65
N MET A 11 5.66 3.10 -12.48
CA MET A 11 6.59 1.99 -12.77
C MET A 11 6.89 1.84 -14.26
N GLY A 12 6.00 2.33 -15.12
CA GLY A 12 6.23 2.49 -16.56
C GLY A 12 7.11 3.69 -16.92
N PHE A 13 7.58 4.45 -15.94
CA PHE A 13 8.35 5.70 -16.13
C PHE A 13 7.58 6.77 -16.91
N GLU A 14 6.25 6.78 -16.79
CA GLU A 14 5.37 7.80 -17.33
C GLU A 14 4.96 8.81 -16.23
N GLU A 15 4.45 9.98 -16.63
CA GLU A 15 4.08 11.06 -15.69
C GLU A 15 2.74 10.75 -14.97
N PRO A 16 2.73 10.59 -13.64
CA PRO A 16 1.51 10.40 -12.87
C PRO A 16 0.83 11.74 -12.53
N ASP A 17 -0.45 11.70 -12.15
CA ASP A 17 -1.23 12.85 -11.69
C ASP A 17 -0.72 13.50 -10.37
N ARG A 18 0.11 12.78 -9.60
CA ARG A 18 0.94 13.28 -8.49
C ARG A 18 2.02 12.26 -8.14
N VAL A 19 2.98 12.65 -7.30
CA VAL A 19 3.99 11.74 -6.74
C VAL A 19 3.31 10.57 -6.02
N PRO A 20 3.61 9.30 -6.38
CA PRO A 20 3.04 8.14 -5.72
C PRO A 20 3.66 7.89 -4.34
N LEU A 21 2.85 7.37 -3.42
CA LEU A 21 3.29 6.97 -2.09
C LEU A 21 3.34 5.44 -1.98
N PHE A 22 4.54 4.89 -1.79
CA PHE A 22 4.73 3.47 -1.47
C PHE A 22 5.22 3.33 -0.01
N THR A 23 4.53 2.56 0.83
CA THR A 23 4.99 2.25 2.19
C THR A 23 4.50 0.89 2.67
N ILE A 24 5.34 0.19 3.42
CA ILE A 24 5.01 -1.07 4.09
C ILE A 24 4.82 -0.91 5.59
N TYR A 25 4.95 0.30 6.14
CA TYR A 25 4.97 0.58 7.58
C TYR A 25 3.57 0.76 8.18
N GLY A 26 2.80 -0.32 8.28
CA GLY A 26 1.45 -0.33 8.89
C GLY A 26 1.39 -0.79 10.35
N ALA A 27 2.50 -1.23 10.93
CA ALA A 27 2.54 -1.82 12.28
C ALA A 27 1.97 -0.88 13.36
N LYS A 28 2.30 0.41 13.27
CA LYS A 28 1.84 1.44 14.22
C LYS A 28 0.33 1.63 14.18
N ASP A 29 -0.28 1.62 13.00
CA ASP A 29 -1.73 1.78 12.84
C ASP A 29 -2.53 0.53 13.29
N LEU A 30 -1.84 -0.60 13.52
CA LEU A 30 -2.41 -1.81 14.12
C LEU A 30 -2.01 -2.02 15.59
N GLY A 31 -1.18 -1.15 16.17
CA GLY A 31 -0.67 -1.33 17.53
C GLY A 31 0.24 -2.55 17.71
N LEU A 32 0.85 -3.04 16.63
CA LEU A 32 1.71 -4.22 16.63
C LEU A 32 3.19 -3.83 16.67
N SER A 33 4.04 -4.70 17.22
CA SER A 33 5.48 -4.60 17.00
C SER A 33 5.82 -4.87 15.53
N ILE A 34 6.94 -4.35 15.03
CA ILE A 34 7.39 -4.61 13.65
C ILE A 34 7.57 -6.11 13.41
N ARG A 35 8.11 -6.84 14.40
CA ARG A 35 8.30 -8.30 14.31
C ARG A 35 6.98 -9.04 14.16
N GLU A 36 5.97 -8.67 14.94
CA GLU A 36 4.65 -9.29 14.85
C GLU A 36 3.95 -8.92 13.54
N TYR A 37 3.97 -7.64 13.17
CA TYR A 37 3.39 -7.15 11.92
C TYR A 37 3.94 -7.90 10.69
N SER A 38 5.26 -8.08 10.62
CA SER A 38 5.92 -8.80 9.52
C SER A 38 5.84 -10.32 9.63
N SER A 39 5.27 -10.87 10.72
CA SER A 39 5.18 -12.33 10.92
C SER A 39 4.07 -13.00 10.12
N LYS A 40 3.02 -12.26 9.75
CA LYS A 40 1.85 -12.80 9.04
C LYS A 40 1.40 -11.83 7.96
N LEU A 41 1.23 -12.34 6.74
CA LEU A 41 0.70 -11.59 5.59
C LEU A 41 -0.60 -10.84 5.91
N LYS A 42 -1.51 -11.44 6.69
CA LYS A 42 -2.78 -10.80 7.07
C LYS A 42 -2.61 -9.49 7.86
N TYR A 43 -1.54 -9.35 8.65
CA TYR A 43 -1.27 -8.11 9.38
C TYR A 43 -0.72 -7.04 8.47
N VAL A 44 0.16 -7.41 7.54
CA VAL A 44 0.64 -6.51 6.50
C VAL A 44 -0.53 -5.99 5.67
N ALA A 45 -1.39 -6.88 5.17
CA ALA A 45 -2.58 -6.49 4.41
C ALA A 45 -3.51 -5.56 5.20
N ALA A 46 -3.81 -5.88 6.47
CA ALA A 46 -4.64 -5.03 7.31
C ALA A 46 -4.00 -3.63 7.56
N GLY A 47 -2.69 -3.57 7.72
CA GLY A 47 -1.96 -2.31 7.87
C GLY A 47 -2.02 -1.47 6.60
N GLN A 48 -1.91 -2.11 5.43
CA GLN A 48 -2.07 -1.43 4.14
C GLN A 48 -3.50 -0.87 3.98
N MET A 49 -4.54 -1.61 4.36
CA MET A 49 -5.91 -1.09 4.31
C MET A 49 -6.12 0.13 5.23
N ARG A 50 -5.56 0.10 6.45
CA ARG A 50 -5.63 1.25 7.39
C ARG A 50 -4.95 2.50 6.85
N LEU A 51 -3.77 2.34 6.26
CA LEU A 51 -3.02 3.43 5.65
C LEU A 51 -3.74 4.00 4.42
N LEU A 52 -4.37 3.12 3.61
CA LEU A 52 -5.20 3.50 2.48
C LEU A 52 -6.36 4.41 2.93
N GLU A 53 -7.11 3.99 3.97
CA GLU A 53 -8.21 4.77 4.55
C GLU A 53 -7.73 6.12 5.11
N LYS A 54 -6.59 6.13 5.81
CA LYS A 54 -6.07 7.31 6.53
C LYS A 54 -5.51 8.39 5.62
N PHE A 55 -4.79 8.01 4.57
CA PHE A 55 -4.11 8.95 3.67
C PHE A 55 -4.80 9.10 2.32
N GLY A 56 -5.93 8.43 2.12
CA GLY A 56 -6.65 8.42 0.84
C GLY A 56 -5.85 7.75 -0.29
N GLY A 57 -4.91 6.85 0.04
CA GLY A 57 -4.01 6.24 -0.95
C GLY A 57 -2.64 5.86 -0.41
N ILE A 58 -2.35 4.56 -0.26
CA ILE A 58 -1.01 4.06 -0.59
C ILE A 58 -1.12 3.58 -2.02
N ASP A 59 -0.21 4.04 -2.88
CA ASP A 59 -0.16 3.60 -4.26
C ASP A 59 0.41 2.18 -4.27
N CYS A 60 -0.39 1.22 -4.72
CA CYS A 60 -0.02 -0.19 -4.73
C CYS A 60 -0.08 -0.69 -6.17
N PRO A 61 0.95 -1.37 -6.68
CA PRO A 61 0.82 -2.11 -7.92
C PRO A 61 -0.32 -3.10 -7.80
N ALA A 62 -1.32 -3.04 -8.67
CA ALA A 62 -2.31 -4.11 -8.77
C ALA A 62 -1.57 -5.39 -9.22
N HIS A 63 -1.20 -6.26 -8.27
CA HIS A 63 -0.76 -7.61 -8.60
C HIS A 63 -1.97 -8.54 -8.49
N GLN A 64 -2.29 -9.24 -9.58
CA GLN A 64 -3.24 -10.33 -9.59
C GLN A 64 -2.74 -11.45 -8.67
N GLY A 65 -2.94 -11.30 -7.36
CA GLY A 65 -2.27 -12.15 -6.37
C GLY A 65 -2.60 -11.90 -4.90
N GLY A 66 -3.42 -10.89 -4.57
CA GLY A 66 -4.15 -10.92 -3.29
C GLY A 66 -3.71 -9.95 -2.19
N VAL A 67 -3.14 -8.79 -2.52
CA VAL A 67 -3.01 -7.71 -1.52
C VAL A 67 -3.45 -6.41 -2.18
N CYS A 68 -4.53 -5.83 -1.67
CA CYS A 68 -5.18 -4.58 -2.09
C CYS A 68 -6.01 -4.70 -3.38
N ARG A 69 -7.33 -4.85 -3.20
CA ARG A 69 -8.35 -4.50 -4.19
C ARG A 69 -8.72 -3.03 -4.03
#